data_AF-A0A3D2FAQ8-F1
#
_entry.id   AF-A0A3D2FAQ8-F1
#
_cell.length_a   1.000
_cell.length_b   1.000
_cell.length_c   1.000
_cell.angle_alpha   90.00
_cell.angle_beta   90.00
_cell.angle_gamma   90.00
#
_symmetry.space_group_name_H-M   'P 1'
#
loop_
_entity.id
_entity.type
_entity.pdbx_description
1 polymer ?
#
loop_
_entity_poly.entity_id
_entity_poly.type
_entity_poly.pdbx_seq_one_letter_code
_entity_poly.pdbx_strand_id
1 'polypeptide(L)'
;EAAKAHPMEFAGESHMDKRTRLAADLIKADQTAAVITLPDSVCWLLNIRGADIPRNPIAQGFAVLNADTTVDLFMTPSKLDGLEDHLGDMVRVHPPSDFLKHLEGLKAKIRLDKSSVPMIVADAIGKGAIWGDEPCALPKACKNAAEIAGSFEAHLRDGAAVVELLAWLDAQDAGTLTETQVVAQLEGYRRRDNALQDISFETIAGTGPNGAIMHYRVTEETDSTLDDGHLIVLDSGGQYLDGT
;
A
#
# COMPACT_ATOMS: atom_id res chain seq x y z
N GLU A 1 3.36 -10.42 10.06
CA GLU A 1 3.02 -11.55 9.17
C GLU A 1 4.12 -11.67 8.11
N ALA A 2 4.33 -12.86 7.53
CA ALA A 2 5.23 -12.99 6.39
C ALA A 2 4.62 -12.29 5.16
N ALA A 3 5.47 -11.69 4.34
CA ALA A 3 5.08 -11.13 3.06
C ALA A 3 4.68 -12.26 2.10
N LYS A 4 3.84 -11.92 1.12
CA LYS A 4 3.34 -12.85 0.10
C LYS A 4 3.60 -12.27 -1.28
N ALA A 5 3.83 -13.15 -2.26
CA ALA A 5 3.93 -12.76 -3.66
C ALA A 5 2.59 -12.20 -4.12
N HIS A 6 2.61 -11.05 -4.79
CA HIS A 6 1.45 -10.47 -5.43
C HIS A 6 1.28 -11.13 -6.81
N PRO A 7 0.14 -11.80 -7.07
CA PRO A 7 -0.07 -12.55 -8.30
C PRO A 7 0.10 -11.72 -9.57
N MET A 8 0.70 -12.33 -10.61
CA MET A 8 0.97 -11.68 -11.89
C MET A 8 -0.31 -11.20 -12.59
N GLU A 9 -1.42 -11.92 -12.42
CA GLU A 9 -2.73 -11.54 -12.97
C GLU A 9 -3.25 -10.19 -12.45
N PHE A 10 -2.87 -9.81 -11.22
CA PHE A 10 -3.22 -8.51 -10.64
C PHE A 10 -2.12 -7.47 -10.86
N ALA A 11 -0.85 -7.90 -10.86
CA ALA A 11 0.28 -7.00 -11.05
C ALA A 11 0.40 -6.46 -12.48
N GLY A 12 0.05 -7.27 -13.50
CA GLY A 12 0.12 -6.93 -14.93
C GLY A 12 1.53 -6.80 -15.53
N GLU A 13 2.56 -6.60 -14.70
CA GLU A 13 3.97 -6.50 -15.09
C GLU A 13 4.82 -7.25 -14.06
N SER A 14 5.79 -8.05 -14.53
CA SER A 14 6.66 -8.82 -13.64
C SER A 14 7.61 -7.89 -12.90
N HIS A 15 8.08 -8.28 -11.70
CA HIS A 15 9.08 -7.48 -10.99
C HIS A 15 10.40 -7.37 -11.77
N MET A 16 10.72 -8.38 -12.59
CA MET A 16 11.89 -8.37 -13.47
C MET A 16 11.76 -7.27 -14.55
N ASP A 17 10.60 -7.16 -15.18
CA ASP A 17 10.35 -6.13 -16.20
C ASP A 17 10.37 -4.73 -15.58
N LYS A 18 9.73 -4.57 -14.41
CA LYS A 18 9.78 -3.32 -13.63
C LYS A 18 11.22 -2.91 -13.34
N ARG A 19 12.03 -3.80 -12.74
CA ARG A 19 13.45 -3.53 -12.43
C ARG A 19 14.24 -3.18 -13.69
N THR A 20 14.05 -3.92 -14.78
CA THR A 20 14.77 -3.71 -16.04
C THR A 20 14.46 -2.34 -16.64
N ARG A 21 13.18 -1.98 -16.69
CA ARG A 21 12.72 -0.69 -17.21
C ARG A 21 13.25 0.48 -16.38
N LEU A 22 13.15 0.39 -15.06
CA LEU A 22 13.63 1.45 -14.16
C LEU A 22 15.16 1.57 -14.15
N ALA A 23 15.88 0.45 -14.21
CA ALA A 23 17.33 0.44 -14.32
C ALA A 23 17.81 1.11 -15.62
N ALA A 24 17.10 0.93 -16.73
CA ALA A 24 17.41 1.61 -17.99
C ALA A 24 17.31 3.15 -17.86
N ASP A 25 16.38 3.66 -17.04
CA ASP A 25 16.25 5.09 -16.78
C ASP A 25 17.37 5.62 -15.86
N LEU A 26 17.92 4.80 -14.97
CA LEU A 26 19.13 5.13 -14.20
C LEU A 26 20.35 5.23 -15.14
N ILE A 27 20.51 4.27 -16.05
CA ILE A 27 21.60 4.28 -17.04
C ILE A 27 21.54 5.53 -17.92
N LYS A 28 20.36 5.88 -18.45
CA LYS A 28 20.16 7.11 -19.26
C LYS A 28 20.52 8.39 -18.48
N ALA A 29 20.35 8.39 -17.16
CA ALA A 29 20.68 9.49 -16.28
C ALA A 29 22.14 9.47 -15.76
N ASP A 30 22.97 8.55 -16.24
CA ASP A 30 24.35 8.32 -15.76
C ASP A 30 24.39 8.07 -14.24
N GLN A 31 23.45 7.26 -13.74
CA GLN A 31 23.32 6.88 -12.33
C GLN A 31 23.47 5.38 -12.18
N THR A 32 24.11 4.95 -11.10
CA THR A 32 24.44 3.53 -10.89
C THR A 32 23.42 2.80 -10.04
N ALA A 33 22.66 3.52 -9.20
CA ALA A 33 21.58 2.95 -8.42
C ALA A 33 20.59 4.03 -7.96
N ALA A 34 19.46 3.60 -7.41
CA ALA A 34 18.51 4.43 -6.68
C ALA A 34 18.15 3.79 -5.35
N VAL A 35 18.05 4.59 -4.29
CA VAL A 35 17.55 4.13 -2.99
C VAL A 35 16.04 4.36 -2.92
N ILE A 36 15.33 3.32 -2.52
CA ILE A 36 13.87 3.32 -2.38
C ILE A 36 13.56 3.10 -0.89
N THR A 37 13.05 4.14 -0.24
CA THR A 37 12.74 4.13 1.20
C THR A 37 11.25 3.97 1.51
N LEU A 38 10.40 4.08 0.50
CA LEU A 38 8.95 3.95 0.62
C LEU A 38 8.52 2.47 0.53
N PRO A 39 7.90 1.88 1.57
CA PRO A 39 7.53 0.46 1.57
C PRO A 39 6.58 0.05 0.46
N ASP A 40 5.65 0.92 0.07
CA ASP A 40 4.72 0.68 -1.03
C ASP A 40 5.45 0.63 -2.39
N SER A 41 6.46 1.48 -2.60
CA SER A 41 7.34 1.39 -3.78
C SER A 41 8.17 0.11 -3.79
N VAL A 42 8.69 -0.35 -2.65
CA VAL A 42 9.39 -1.64 -2.53
C VAL A 42 8.46 -2.81 -2.88
N CYS A 43 7.25 -2.81 -2.29
CA CYS A 43 6.23 -3.83 -2.53
C CYS A 43 5.78 -3.88 -3.99
N TRP A 44 5.57 -2.72 -4.63
CA TRP A 44 5.20 -2.63 -6.03
C TRP A 44 6.32 -3.06 -6.98
N LEU A 45 7.57 -2.67 -6.68
CA LEU A 45 8.73 -3.02 -7.50
C LEU A 45 8.94 -4.54 -7.53
N LEU A 46 8.79 -5.20 -6.38
CA LEU A 46 9.06 -6.62 -6.20
C LEU A 46 7.82 -7.51 -6.31
N ASN A 47 6.66 -6.96 -6.60
CA ASN A 47 5.37 -7.67 -6.58
C ASN A 47 5.20 -8.50 -5.31
N ILE A 48 5.35 -7.86 -4.14
CA ILE A 48 5.07 -8.46 -2.84
C ILE A 48 4.04 -7.63 -2.08
N ARG A 49 3.37 -8.22 -1.09
CA ARG A 49 2.49 -7.55 -0.14
C ARG A 49 2.81 -8.03 1.28
N GLY A 50 2.57 -7.19 2.26
CA GLY A 50 2.73 -7.53 3.68
C GLY A 50 1.55 -7.04 4.50
N ALA A 51 1.70 -7.11 5.82
CA ALA A 51 0.69 -6.64 6.77
C ALA A 51 1.35 -5.96 7.99
N ASP A 52 2.47 -5.25 7.75
CA ASP A 52 3.22 -4.63 8.85
C ASP A 52 2.54 -3.37 9.40
N ILE A 53 1.72 -2.71 8.57
CA ILE A 53 0.94 -1.54 8.95
C ILE A 53 -0.55 -1.91 8.81
N PRO A 54 -1.39 -1.69 9.84
CA PRO A 54 -2.82 -1.93 9.73
C PRO A 54 -3.42 -1.24 8.51
N ARG A 55 -4.33 -1.94 7.80
CA ARG A 55 -5.08 -1.43 6.65
C ARG A 55 -4.26 -1.12 5.39
N ASN A 56 -2.94 -1.26 5.46
CA ASN A 56 -2.02 -1.03 4.35
C ASN A 56 -1.25 -2.33 4.04
N PRO A 57 -1.42 -2.94 2.85
CA PRO A 57 -0.86 -4.26 2.54
C PRO A 57 0.64 -4.20 2.18
N ILE A 58 1.45 -3.59 3.05
CA ILE A 58 2.88 -3.34 2.84
C ILE A 58 3.76 -4.17 3.80
N ALA A 59 4.90 -4.58 3.27
CA ALA A 59 6.02 -5.10 4.05
C ALA A 59 7.07 -4.00 4.19
N GLN A 60 7.42 -3.65 5.42
CA GLN A 60 8.44 -2.65 5.73
C GLN A 60 9.83 -3.17 5.36
N GLY A 61 10.50 -2.42 4.50
CA GLY A 61 11.88 -2.64 4.11
C GLY A 61 12.38 -1.49 3.25
N PHE A 62 13.67 -1.52 2.95
CA PHE A 62 14.33 -0.60 2.03
C PHE A 62 14.90 -1.37 0.86
N ALA A 63 15.08 -0.70 -0.28
CA ALA A 63 15.71 -1.33 -1.43
C ALA A 63 16.72 -0.40 -2.09
N VAL A 64 17.76 -0.97 -2.67
CA VAL A 64 18.64 -0.31 -3.63
C VAL A 64 18.43 -0.99 -4.98
N LEU A 65 17.86 -0.27 -5.95
CA LEU A 65 17.75 -0.73 -7.33
C LEU A 65 19.02 -0.33 -8.07
N ASN A 66 19.78 -1.32 -8.55
CA ASN A 66 21.02 -1.11 -9.29
C ASN A 66 20.76 -1.00 -10.80
N ALA A 67 21.62 -0.26 -11.50
CA ALA A 67 21.58 -0.09 -12.95
C ALA A 67 21.75 -1.42 -13.73
N ASP A 68 22.29 -2.46 -13.10
CA ASP A 68 22.40 -3.82 -13.65
C ASP A 68 21.13 -4.66 -13.45
N THR A 69 20.01 -4.04 -13.05
CA THR A 69 18.71 -4.65 -12.75
C THR A 69 18.62 -5.47 -11.46
N THR A 70 19.72 -5.60 -10.71
CA THR A 70 19.70 -6.27 -9.39
C THR A 70 19.10 -5.37 -8.32
N VAL A 71 18.50 -5.96 -7.29
CA VAL A 71 18.02 -5.24 -6.11
C VAL A 71 18.70 -5.77 -4.86
N ASP A 72 19.24 -4.88 -4.04
CA ASP A 72 19.59 -5.18 -2.65
C ASP A 72 18.38 -4.82 -1.77
N LEU A 73 17.69 -5.83 -1.24
CA LEU A 73 16.51 -5.70 -0.39
C LEU A 73 16.90 -5.81 1.08
N PHE A 74 16.58 -4.79 1.87
CA PHE A 74 16.84 -4.72 3.31
C PHE A 74 15.54 -4.92 4.07
N MET A 75 15.29 -6.16 4.47
CA MET A 75 14.06 -6.57 5.16
C MET A 75 14.37 -7.71 6.13
N THR A 76 13.62 -7.82 7.22
CA THR A 76 13.77 -8.95 8.15
C THR A 76 13.61 -10.27 7.39
N PRO A 77 14.60 -11.19 7.40
CA PRO A 77 14.56 -12.40 6.58
C PRO A 77 13.30 -13.26 6.78
N SER A 78 12.83 -13.41 8.02
CA SER A 78 11.62 -14.17 8.34
C SER A 78 10.33 -13.59 7.75
N LYS A 79 10.36 -12.38 7.18
CA LYS A 79 9.23 -11.82 6.42
C LYS A 79 9.21 -12.32 4.98
N LEU A 80 10.29 -12.92 4.49
CA LEU A 80 10.44 -13.37 3.12
C LEU A 80 10.40 -14.90 2.99
N ASP A 81 10.09 -15.60 4.08
CA ASP A 81 9.93 -17.05 4.10
C ASP A 81 8.93 -17.50 3.03
N GLY A 82 9.35 -18.35 2.09
CA GLY A 82 8.52 -18.85 0.99
C GLY A 82 8.48 -17.96 -0.25
N LEU A 83 9.29 -16.89 -0.32
CA LEU A 83 9.42 -16.02 -1.48
C LEU A 83 10.73 -16.22 -2.25
N GLU A 84 11.53 -17.24 -1.93
CA GLU A 84 12.83 -17.51 -2.54
C GLU A 84 12.71 -17.67 -4.06
N ASP A 85 11.77 -18.51 -4.50
CA ASP A 85 11.51 -18.75 -5.93
C ASP A 85 10.92 -17.51 -6.62
N HIS A 86 10.11 -16.73 -5.92
CA HIS A 86 9.50 -15.51 -6.46
C HIS A 86 10.56 -14.43 -6.69
N LEU A 87 11.43 -14.18 -5.71
CA LEU A 87 12.43 -13.11 -5.76
C LEU A 87 13.61 -13.48 -6.67
N GLY A 88 14.09 -14.73 -6.58
CA GLY A 88 15.23 -15.24 -7.34
C GLY A 88 16.57 -14.55 -7.04
N ASP A 89 17.62 -14.97 -7.75
CA ASP A 89 19.01 -14.56 -7.46
C ASP A 89 19.32 -13.08 -7.75
N MET A 90 18.45 -12.40 -8.51
CA MET A 90 18.61 -10.98 -8.85
C MET A 90 18.17 -10.05 -7.71
N VAL A 91 17.57 -10.59 -6.65
CA VAL A 91 17.20 -9.87 -5.43
C VAL A 91 18.04 -10.39 -4.26
N ARG A 92 19.04 -9.63 -3.84
CA ARG A 92 19.91 -9.95 -2.70
C ARG A 92 19.25 -9.47 -1.41
N VAL A 93 18.93 -10.40 -0.52
CA VAL A 93 18.30 -10.09 0.76
C VAL A 93 19.36 -9.84 1.84
N HIS A 94 19.21 -8.73 2.55
CA HIS A 94 20.06 -8.29 3.65
C HIS A 94 19.20 -7.97 4.88
N PRO A 95 19.74 -8.13 6.10
CA PRO A 95 19.04 -7.68 7.29
C PRO A 95 18.94 -6.13 7.30
N PRO A 96 17.88 -5.54 7.88
CA PRO A 96 17.70 -4.09 7.90
C PRO A 96 18.85 -3.31 8.56
N SER A 97 19.56 -3.94 9.52
CA SER A 97 20.72 -3.37 10.20
C SER A 97 21.88 -3.00 9.26
N ASP A 98 21.97 -3.68 8.11
CA ASP A 98 23.10 -3.54 7.20
C ASP A 98 22.88 -2.40 6.19
N PHE A 99 21.68 -1.81 6.15
CA PHE A 99 21.28 -0.82 5.17
C PHE A 99 22.22 0.38 5.11
N LEU A 100 22.41 1.10 6.23
CA LEU A 100 23.26 2.29 6.25
C LEU A 100 24.73 1.96 5.91
N LYS A 101 25.24 0.84 6.42
CA LYS A 101 26.60 0.37 6.13
C LYS A 101 26.79 0.04 4.65
N HIS A 102 25.77 -0.57 4.02
CA HIS A 102 25.80 -0.84 2.59
C HIS A 102 25.88 0.46 1.79
N LEU A 103 25.10 1.48 2.18
CA LEU A 103 25.08 2.79 1.52
C LEU A 103 26.42 3.54 1.63
N GLU A 104 27.12 3.46 2.76
CA GLU A 104 28.48 4.02 2.94
C GLU A 104 29.49 3.43 1.93
N GLY A 105 29.25 2.20 1.48
CA GLY A 105 30.05 1.52 0.45
C GLY A 105 29.80 2.02 -0.97
N LEU A 106 28.68 2.70 -1.22
CA LEU A 106 28.28 3.17 -2.55
C LEU A 106 28.99 4.48 -2.89
N LYS A 107 30.08 4.42 -3.67
CA LYS A 107 30.85 5.61 -4.08
C LYS A 107 30.47 6.19 -5.44
N ALA A 108 29.29 5.84 -5.94
CA ALA A 108 28.84 6.17 -7.29
C ALA A 108 27.66 7.17 -7.26
N LYS A 109 27.09 7.49 -8.44
CA LYS A 109 25.97 8.43 -8.57
C LYS A 109 24.66 7.73 -8.19
N ILE A 110 24.24 7.92 -6.94
CA ILE A 110 23.07 7.25 -6.35
C ILE A 110 21.89 8.20 -6.32
N ARG A 111 20.79 7.85 -6.97
CA ARG A 111 19.56 8.66 -6.97
C ARG A 111 18.86 8.58 -5.61
N LEU A 112 18.49 9.74 -5.08
CA LEU A 112 17.66 9.91 -3.88
C LEU A 112 16.52 10.88 -4.15
N ASP A 113 15.32 10.53 -3.68
CA ASP A 113 14.17 11.44 -3.70
C ASP A 113 14.16 12.33 -2.46
N LYS A 114 14.28 13.63 -2.68
CA LYS A 114 14.30 14.65 -1.63
C LYS A 114 13.00 14.73 -0.84
N SER A 115 11.88 14.30 -1.42
CA SER A 115 10.55 14.41 -0.78
C SER A 115 10.31 13.35 0.28
N SER A 116 10.97 12.19 0.17
CA SER A 116 10.68 11.00 0.96
C SER A 116 11.89 10.43 1.71
N VAL A 117 13.11 10.73 1.28
CA VAL A 117 14.31 10.12 1.88
C VAL A 117 14.64 10.71 3.26
N PRO A 118 14.88 9.88 4.29
CA PRO A 118 15.42 10.35 5.56
C PRO A 118 16.83 10.94 5.39
N MET A 119 17.15 12.05 6.09
CA MET A 119 18.46 12.71 5.98
C MET A 119 19.65 11.78 6.25
N ILE A 120 19.53 10.85 7.20
CA ILE A 120 20.58 9.87 7.52
C ILE A 120 20.99 8.99 6.33
N VAL A 121 20.08 8.71 5.40
CA VAL A 121 20.35 7.95 4.17
C VAL A 121 21.21 8.78 3.20
N ALA A 122 20.88 10.06 3.05
CA ALA A 122 21.67 10.98 2.24
C ALA A 122 23.06 11.20 2.84
N ASP A 123 23.15 11.34 4.16
CA ASP A 123 24.42 11.49 4.87
C ASP A 123 25.32 10.24 4.74
N ALA A 124 24.74 9.04 4.80
CA ALA A 124 25.47 7.79 4.62
C ALA A 124 26.13 7.66 3.23
N ILE A 125 25.44 8.11 2.16
CA ILE A 125 26.00 8.12 0.80
C ILE A 125 26.98 9.29 0.59
N GLY A 126 26.70 10.43 1.21
CA GLY A 126 27.52 11.64 1.10
C GLY A 126 27.56 12.19 -0.33
N LYS A 127 28.77 12.40 -0.87
CA LYS A 127 28.96 13.09 -2.16
C LYS A 127 28.42 12.33 -3.38
N GLY A 128 28.11 11.04 -3.24
CA GLY A 128 27.50 10.23 -4.29
C GLY A 128 26.00 10.48 -4.49
N ALA A 129 25.35 11.18 -3.56
CA ALA A 129 23.91 11.42 -3.59
C ALA A 129 23.53 12.40 -4.71
N ILE A 130 22.65 11.97 -5.61
CA ILE A 130 22.08 12.77 -6.68
C ILE A 130 20.58 12.90 -6.44
N TRP A 131 20.10 14.13 -6.29
CA TRP A 131 18.67 14.38 -6.14
C TRP A 131 17.92 14.09 -7.44
N GLY A 132 16.84 13.32 -7.35
CA GLY A 132 15.94 13.03 -8.46
C GLY A 132 14.73 12.23 -8.00
N ASP A 133 13.71 12.16 -8.83
CA ASP A 133 12.45 11.51 -8.46
C ASP A 133 12.63 10.01 -8.17
N GLU A 134 11.89 9.52 -7.18
CA GLU A 134 11.87 8.10 -6.82
C GLU A 134 11.44 7.26 -8.04
N PRO A 135 12.20 6.23 -8.44
CA PRO A 135 11.95 5.51 -9.70
C PRO A 135 10.56 4.88 -9.83
N CYS A 136 9.97 4.40 -8.73
CA CYS A 136 8.69 3.71 -8.74
C CYS A 136 7.48 4.65 -8.67
N ALA A 137 7.62 5.88 -8.18
CA ALA A 137 6.50 6.76 -7.83
C ALA A 137 5.58 7.05 -9.01
N LEU A 138 6.12 7.57 -10.11
CA LEU A 138 5.35 7.88 -11.31
C LEU A 138 4.84 6.60 -12.02
N PRO A 139 5.67 5.56 -12.27
CA PRO A 139 5.20 4.32 -12.86
C PRO A 139 4.08 3.64 -12.08
N LYS A 140 4.16 3.62 -10.74
CA LYS A 140 3.10 3.09 -9.86
C LYS A 140 1.84 3.96 -9.86
N ALA A 141 1.98 5.26 -10.11
CA ALA A 141 0.83 6.16 -10.26
C ALA A 141 0.03 5.86 -11.55
N CYS A 142 0.71 5.47 -12.62
CA CYS A 142 0.14 5.15 -13.93
C CYS A 142 -0.22 3.66 -14.05
N LYS A 143 -1.45 3.28 -13.68
CA LYS A 143 -1.89 1.87 -13.64
C LYS A 143 -1.89 1.25 -15.04
N ASN A 144 -1.44 0.00 -15.12
CA ASN A 144 -1.55 -0.81 -16.34
C ASN A 144 -2.95 -1.42 -16.49
N ALA A 145 -3.21 -2.10 -17.60
CA ALA A 145 -4.53 -2.65 -17.91
C ALA A 145 -5.03 -3.69 -16.88
N ALA A 146 -4.13 -4.52 -16.32
CA ALA A 146 -4.49 -5.51 -15.31
C ALA A 146 -4.82 -4.84 -13.98
N GLU A 147 -4.01 -3.85 -13.56
CA GLU A 147 -4.27 -3.06 -12.35
C GLU A 147 -5.60 -2.29 -12.45
N ILE A 148 -5.92 -1.71 -13.61
CA ILE A 148 -7.20 -1.02 -13.85
C ILE A 148 -8.38 -2.01 -13.79
N ALA A 149 -8.23 -3.18 -14.43
CA ALA A 149 -9.27 -4.21 -14.41
C ALA A 149 -9.51 -4.73 -12.99
N GLY A 150 -8.44 -4.96 -12.22
CA GLY A 150 -8.53 -5.33 -10.81
C GLY A 150 -9.24 -4.27 -9.96
N SER A 151 -8.91 -2.98 -10.15
CA SER A 151 -9.62 -1.90 -9.48
C SER A 151 -11.11 -1.88 -9.82
N PHE A 152 -11.48 -2.14 -11.07
CA PHE A 152 -12.89 -2.22 -11.48
C PHE A 152 -13.63 -3.36 -10.75
N GLU A 153 -13.05 -4.56 -10.73
CA GLU A 153 -13.65 -5.71 -10.04
C GLU A 153 -13.74 -5.50 -8.52
N ALA A 154 -12.71 -4.91 -7.91
CA ALA A 154 -12.72 -4.51 -6.50
C ALA A 154 -13.88 -3.52 -6.21
N HIS A 155 -14.05 -2.49 -7.03
CA HIS A 155 -15.14 -1.52 -6.87
C HIS A 155 -16.51 -2.12 -7.15
N LEU A 156 -16.62 -3.10 -8.05
CA LEU A 156 -17.87 -3.79 -8.31
C LEU A 156 -18.34 -4.58 -7.07
N ARG A 157 -17.42 -5.29 -6.40
CA ARG A 157 -17.70 -6.00 -5.14
C ARG A 157 -18.04 -5.02 -4.02
N ASP A 158 -17.25 -3.96 -3.88
CA ASP A 158 -17.48 -2.94 -2.83
C ASP A 158 -18.81 -2.22 -3.04
N GLY A 159 -19.16 -1.91 -4.28
CA GLY A 159 -20.43 -1.31 -4.66
C GLY A 159 -21.63 -2.19 -4.28
N ALA A 160 -21.52 -3.50 -4.45
CA ALA A 160 -22.57 -4.43 -4.00
C ALA A 160 -22.74 -4.39 -2.47
N ALA A 161 -21.65 -4.38 -1.71
CA ALA A 161 -21.69 -4.27 -0.25
C ALA A 161 -22.33 -2.95 0.22
N VAL A 162 -22.01 -1.83 -0.43
CA VAL A 162 -22.62 -0.52 -0.14
C VAL A 162 -24.11 -0.50 -0.48
N VAL A 163 -24.53 -1.08 -1.62
CA VAL A 163 -25.95 -1.17 -1.98
C VAL A 163 -26.73 -2.02 -0.98
N GLU A 164 -26.17 -3.16 -0.55
CA GLU A 164 -26.78 -3.99 0.50
C GLU A 164 -26.90 -3.24 1.83
N LEU A 165 -25.88 -2.46 2.21
CA LEU A 165 -25.93 -1.61 3.39
C LEU A 165 -27.06 -0.58 3.29
N LEU A 166 -27.13 0.16 2.17
CA LEU A 166 -28.14 1.20 1.99
C LEU A 166 -29.55 0.62 2.00
N ALA A 167 -29.77 -0.53 1.35
CA ALA A 167 -31.05 -1.22 1.40
C ALA A 167 -31.41 -1.71 2.82
N TRP A 168 -30.43 -2.16 3.59
CA TRP A 168 -30.64 -2.56 4.98
C TRP A 168 -30.94 -1.37 5.90
N LEU A 169 -30.26 -0.23 5.72
CA LEU A 169 -30.50 1.01 6.46
C LEU A 169 -31.92 1.54 6.21
N ASP A 170 -32.37 1.57 4.95
CA ASP A 170 -33.71 2.03 4.55
C ASP A 170 -34.84 1.20 5.19
N ALA A 171 -34.56 -0.05 5.54
CA ALA A 171 -35.51 -0.95 6.20
C ALA A 171 -35.54 -0.82 7.73
N GLN A 172 -34.69 0.01 8.35
CA GLN A 172 -34.68 0.22 9.80
C GLN A 172 -35.52 1.45 10.20
N ASP A 173 -36.16 1.38 11.37
CA ASP A 173 -36.82 2.55 11.95
C ASP A 173 -35.76 3.55 12.47
N ALA A 174 -36.03 4.85 12.34
CA ALA A 174 -35.16 5.88 12.91
C ALA A 174 -35.03 5.72 14.44
N GLY A 175 -33.85 6.01 14.99
CA GLY A 175 -33.56 5.88 16.41
C GLY A 175 -33.22 4.46 16.88
N THR A 176 -33.15 3.48 15.98
CA THR A 176 -32.87 2.07 16.34
C THR A 176 -31.43 1.63 16.15
N LEU A 177 -30.65 2.37 15.36
CA LEU A 177 -29.26 2.07 15.04
C LEU A 177 -28.31 3.10 15.62
N THR A 178 -27.08 2.68 15.89
CA THR A 178 -25.94 3.55 16.22
C THR A 178 -24.90 3.56 15.11
N GLU A 179 -24.00 4.55 15.11
CA GLU A 179 -22.92 4.70 14.14
C GLU A 179 -22.05 3.43 14.05
N THR A 180 -21.66 2.85 15.19
CA THR A 180 -20.84 1.62 15.21
C THR A 180 -21.56 0.42 14.60
N GLN A 181 -22.89 0.32 14.76
CA GLN A 181 -23.67 -0.75 14.16
C GLN A 181 -23.69 -0.65 12.64
N VAL A 182 -23.74 0.57 12.08
CA VAL A 182 -23.62 0.79 10.63
C VAL A 182 -22.24 0.33 10.13
N VAL A 183 -21.17 0.69 10.85
CA VAL A 183 -19.80 0.27 10.50
C VAL A 183 -19.68 -1.26 10.51
N ALA A 184 -20.13 -1.90 11.60
CA ALA A 184 -20.05 -3.35 11.75
C ALA A 184 -20.87 -4.07 10.67
N GLN A 185 -22.04 -3.54 10.33
CA GLN A 185 -22.89 -4.12 9.29
C GLN A 185 -22.24 -4.02 7.91
N LEU A 186 -21.65 -2.87 7.55
CA LEU A 186 -20.95 -2.69 6.28
C LEU A 186 -19.74 -3.63 6.15
N GLU A 187 -18.93 -3.72 7.20
CA GLU A 187 -17.84 -4.70 7.23
C GLU A 187 -18.35 -6.12 7.09
N GLY A 188 -19.49 -6.44 7.72
CA GLY A 188 -20.17 -7.71 7.57
C GLY A 188 -20.53 -8.02 6.12
N TYR A 189 -21.05 -7.05 5.37
CA TYR A 189 -21.35 -7.20 3.95
C TYR A 189 -20.08 -7.42 3.11
N ARG A 190 -19.03 -6.61 3.32
CA ARG A 190 -17.75 -6.78 2.62
C ARG A 190 -17.12 -8.14 2.88
N ARG A 191 -17.18 -8.64 4.12
CA ARG A 191 -16.61 -9.94 4.53
C ARG A 191 -17.36 -11.16 3.98
N ARG A 192 -18.59 -11.00 3.47
CA ARG A 192 -19.27 -12.10 2.76
C ARG A 192 -18.57 -12.44 1.46
N ASP A 193 -17.92 -11.45 0.85
CA ASP A 193 -17.00 -11.68 -0.24
C ASP A 193 -15.65 -12.15 0.34
N ASN A 194 -15.27 -13.39 0.03
CA ASN A 194 -14.03 -14.00 0.53
C ASN A 194 -12.76 -13.32 -0.04
N ALA A 195 -12.88 -12.36 -0.96
CA ALA A 195 -11.76 -11.61 -1.50
C ALA A 195 -11.29 -10.46 -0.58
N LEU A 196 -12.11 -10.02 0.39
CA LEU A 196 -11.72 -8.95 1.31
C LEU A 196 -10.51 -9.37 2.15
N GLN A 197 -9.41 -8.64 2.01
CA GLN A 197 -8.20 -8.82 2.81
C GLN A 197 -8.32 -8.07 4.13
N ASP A 198 -8.73 -6.80 4.07
CA ASP A 198 -8.93 -5.92 5.22
C ASP A 198 -9.81 -4.72 4.83
N ILE A 199 -10.19 -3.85 5.76
CA ILE A 199 -10.63 -2.49 5.42
C ILE A 199 -9.43 -1.63 5.02
N SER A 200 -9.60 -0.66 4.12
CA SER A 200 -8.48 0.19 3.65
C SER A 200 -8.19 1.38 4.55
N PHE A 201 -9.14 1.75 5.38
CA PHE A 201 -9.01 2.70 6.48
C PHE A 201 -10.17 2.50 7.46
N GLU A 202 -10.09 3.15 8.61
CA GLU A 202 -11.14 3.10 9.62
C GLU A 202 -12.37 3.83 9.10
N THR A 203 -13.49 3.10 8.98
CA THR A 203 -14.74 3.64 8.45
C THR A 203 -15.20 4.84 9.29
N ILE A 204 -15.49 5.94 8.61
CA ILE A 204 -16.14 7.11 9.18
C ILE A 204 -17.64 6.92 9.01
N ALA A 205 -18.38 6.80 10.10
CA ALA A 205 -19.83 6.83 10.12
C ALA A 205 -20.26 7.89 11.14
N GLY A 206 -20.67 9.06 10.67
CA GLY A 206 -21.02 10.20 11.51
C GLY A 206 -22.46 10.65 11.27
N THR A 207 -23.31 10.59 12.29
CA THR A 207 -24.70 11.07 12.23
C THR A 207 -24.87 12.47 12.83
N GLY A 208 -25.72 13.29 12.23
CA GLY A 208 -26.02 14.64 12.70
C GLY A 208 -24.75 15.49 12.83
N PRO A 209 -24.47 16.10 14.00
CA PRO A 209 -23.26 16.91 14.21
C PRO A 209 -21.94 16.16 13.97
N ASN A 210 -21.90 14.85 14.20
CA ASN A 210 -20.68 14.06 14.00
C ASN A 210 -20.29 13.99 12.52
N GLY A 211 -21.29 13.95 11.62
CA GLY A 211 -21.07 13.95 10.18
C GLY A 211 -20.43 15.24 9.65
N ALA A 212 -20.41 16.33 10.43
CA ALA A 212 -19.74 17.58 10.07
C ALA A 212 -18.23 17.58 10.39
N ILE A 213 -17.72 16.55 11.08
CA ILE A 213 -16.30 16.45 11.46
C ILE A 213 -15.57 15.59 10.41
N MET A 214 -14.69 16.22 9.61
CA MET A 214 -14.02 15.57 8.48
C MET A 214 -13.17 14.35 8.85
N HIS A 215 -12.56 14.35 10.03
CA HIS A 215 -11.78 13.23 10.56
C HIS A 215 -12.48 12.61 11.77
N TYR A 216 -13.81 12.48 11.71
CA TYR A 216 -14.57 11.81 12.76
C TYR A 216 -14.15 10.35 12.84
N ARG A 217 -14.00 9.85 14.07
CA ARG A 217 -13.82 8.44 14.34
C ARG A 217 -14.72 8.07 15.48
N VAL A 218 -15.70 7.21 15.19
CA VAL A 218 -16.60 6.70 16.21
C VAL A 218 -15.82 5.84 17.21
N THR A 219 -16.16 5.99 18.48
CA THR A 219 -15.67 5.19 19.61
C THR A 219 -16.87 4.73 20.43
N GLU A 220 -16.68 3.79 21.35
CA GLU A 220 -17.75 3.38 22.28
C GLU A 220 -18.32 4.57 23.09
N GLU A 221 -17.53 5.62 23.34
CA GLU A 221 -17.95 6.80 24.09
C GLU A 221 -18.69 7.84 23.23
N THR A 222 -18.43 7.87 21.92
CA THR A 222 -18.99 8.86 20.99
C THR A 222 -20.08 8.29 20.09
N ASP A 223 -20.35 6.99 20.19
CA ASP A 223 -21.32 6.25 19.38
C ASP A 223 -22.73 6.84 19.53
N SER A 224 -23.16 7.54 18.49
CA SER A 224 -24.43 8.28 18.50
C SER A 224 -25.53 7.51 17.78
N THR A 225 -26.75 7.58 18.30
CA THR A 225 -27.93 7.00 17.65
C THR A 225 -28.30 7.79 16.37
N LEU A 226 -28.69 7.07 15.33
CA LEU A 226 -29.21 7.66 14.09
C LEU A 226 -30.66 8.12 14.28
N ASP A 227 -30.84 9.34 14.79
CA ASP A 227 -32.15 9.94 15.01
C ASP A 227 -32.84 10.42 13.72
N ASP A 228 -34.17 10.55 13.77
CA ASP A 228 -34.97 11.08 12.67
C ASP A 228 -34.55 12.53 12.33
N GLY A 229 -34.43 12.82 11.04
CA GLY A 229 -33.97 14.12 10.53
C GLY A 229 -32.45 14.35 10.59
N HIS A 230 -31.66 13.42 11.14
CA HIS A 230 -30.19 13.48 11.03
C HIS A 230 -29.71 13.02 9.64
N LEU A 231 -28.66 13.67 9.14
CA LEU A 231 -27.87 13.15 8.01
C LEU A 231 -26.81 12.21 8.54
N ILE A 232 -26.51 11.13 7.80
CA ILE A 232 -25.36 10.28 8.03
C ILE A 232 -24.32 10.47 6.92
N VAL A 233 -23.06 10.68 7.32
CA VAL A 233 -21.89 10.63 6.43
C VAL A 233 -21.21 9.29 6.62
N LEU A 234 -20.97 8.60 5.51
CA LEU A 234 -20.27 7.32 5.47
C LEU A 234 -19.08 7.43 4.52
N ASP A 235 -17.86 7.31 5.05
CA ASP A 235 -16.62 7.23 4.28
C ASP A 235 -15.91 5.93 4.66
N SER A 236 -15.68 5.05 3.68
CA SER A 236 -15.24 3.69 3.94
C SER A 236 -14.58 3.07 2.70
N GLY A 237 -13.76 2.03 2.89
CA GLY A 237 -13.18 1.29 1.78
C GLY A 237 -12.65 -0.08 2.19
N GLY A 238 -12.41 -0.93 1.20
CA GLY A 238 -11.86 -2.28 1.35
C GLY A 238 -10.46 -2.40 0.75
N GLN A 239 -9.69 -3.36 1.26
CA GLN A 239 -8.48 -3.87 0.62
C GLN A 239 -8.81 -5.23 0.01
N TYR A 240 -8.59 -5.36 -1.29
CA TYR A 240 -8.74 -6.60 -2.04
C TYR A 240 -7.38 -6.97 -2.66
N LEU A 241 -7.22 -8.22 -3.09
CA LEU A 241 -5.97 -8.63 -3.76
C LEU A 241 -5.76 -7.88 -5.08
N ASP A 242 -6.85 -7.49 -5.74
CA ASP A 242 -6.90 -6.90 -7.06
C ASP A 242 -7.10 -5.37 -7.05
N GLY A 243 -7.36 -4.76 -5.88
CA GLY A 243 -7.53 -3.32 -5.77
C GLY A 243 -7.75 -2.82 -4.36
N THR A 244 -7.65 -1.50 -4.21
CA THR A 244 -8.07 -0.73 -3.03
C THR A 244 -9.13 0.26 -3.48
#